data_AF-A0A7Y6CVY5-F1
#
_entry.id   AF-A0A7Y6CVY5-F1
#
_cell.length_a   1.000
_cell.length_b   1.000
_cell.length_c   1.000
_cell.angle_alpha   90.00
_cell.angle_beta   90.00
_cell.angle_gamma   90.00
#
_symmetry.space_group_name_H-M   'P 1'
#
loop_
_entity.id
_entity.type
_entity.pdbx_description
1 polymer ?
#
loop_
_entity_poly.entity_id
_entity_poly.type
_entity_poly.pdbx_seq_one_letter_code
_entity_poly.pdbx_strand_id
1 'polypeptide(L)'
;MRKWFAYGGVAASVILVAFGAGAIAIGITGYNDVRDEIAVQQIVAGEDAAELTNGRLQPGEEITTGAEARAFADIMEAHTLKATEGKRYAEMGRFLTADGKDTSDEALAAKTPDGRPVENGLRNMWVTETALTTALNTSFFAERVALFSIVMGAALLLTGIGFFVLTLGGALGYVALPKLRKQPATASAAT
;
A
#
# COMPACT_ATOMS: atom_id res chain seq x y z
N MET A 1 -45.68 1.50 4.29
CA MET A 1 -44.30 1.59 4.82
C MET A 1 -43.47 0.31 4.62
N ARG A 2 -43.91 -0.88 5.08
CA ARG A 2 -43.09 -2.12 5.02
C ARG A 2 -42.53 -2.50 3.62
N LYS A 3 -43.30 -2.28 2.55
CA LYS A 3 -42.83 -2.52 1.15
C LYS A 3 -41.70 -1.58 0.71
N TRP A 4 -41.72 -0.32 1.15
CA TRP A 4 -40.68 0.67 0.82
C TRP A 4 -39.35 0.31 1.49
N PHE A 5 -39.38 -0.12 2.75
CA PHE A 5 -38.19 -0.64 3.45
C PHE A 5 -37.63 -1.91 2.79
N ALA A 6 -38.50 -2.80 2.30
CA ALA A 6 -38.07 -3.99 1.58
C ALA A 6 -37.37 -3.66 0.26
N TYR A 7 -37.96 -2.81 -0.59
CA TYR A 7 -37.32 -2.38 -1.84
C TYR A 7 -36.04 -1.59 -1.59
N GLY A 8 -36.03 -0.72 -0.58
CA GLY A 8 -34.84 0.02 -0.18
C GLY A 8 -33.69 -0.89 0.23
N GLY A 9 -33.95 -1.92 1.03
CA GLY A 9 -32.90 -2.85 1.45
C GLY A 9 -32.44 -3.82 0.35
N VAL A 10 -33.32 -4.20 -0.59
CA VAL A 10 -32.89 -4.93 -1.81
C VAL A 10 -31.99 -4.05 -2.68
N ALA A 11 -32.38 -2.79 -2.91
CA ALA A 11 -31.56 -1.85 -3.68
C ALA A 11 -30.20 -1.60 -3.02
N ALA A 12 -30.17 -1.36 -1.70
CA ALA A 12 -28.94 -1.18 -0.94
C ALA A 12 -28.05 -2.44 -1.00
N SER A 13 -28.63 -3.63 -0.91
CA SER A 13 -27.90 -4.89 -1.04
C SER A 13 -27.22 -5.02 -2.41
N VAL A 14 -27.94 -4.76 -3.51
CA VAL A 14 -27.40 -4.83 -4.87
C VAL A 14 -26.24 -3.85 -5.04
N ILE A 15 -26.39 -2.63 -4.53
CA ILE A 15 -25.32 -1.61 -4.57
C ILE A 15 -24.10 -2.09 -3.79
N LEU A 16 -24.27 -2.53 -2.53
CA LEU A 16 -23.16 -3.02 -1.71
C LEU A 16 -22.43 -4.20 -2.35
N VAL A 17 -23.18 -5.13 -2.96
CA VAL A 17 -22.59 -6.27 -3.66
C VAL A 17 -21.80 -5.81 -4.89
N ALA A 18 -22.36 -4.90 -5.70
CA ALA A 18 -21.69 -4.38 -6.88
C ALA A 18 -20.40 -3.62 -6.52
N PHE A 19 -20.45 -2.73 -5.52
CA PHE A 19 -19.27 -2.01 -5.03
C PHE A 19 -18.25 -2.95 -4.40
N GLY A 20 -18.69 -3.94 -3.62
CA GLY A 20 -17.80 -4.93 -3.02
C GLY A 20 -17.04 -5.74 -4.06
N ALA A 21 -17.73 -6.24 -5.07
CA ALA A 21 -17.12 -6.96 -6.18
C ALA A 21 -16.15 -6.07 -6.98
N GLY A 22 -16.55 -4.82 -7.26
CA GLY A 22 -15.69 -3.85 -7.96
C GLY A 22 -14.41 -3.53 -7.18
N ALA A 23 -14.51 -3.29 -5.87
CA ALA A 23 -13.35 -3.00 -5.01
C ALA A 23 -12.37 -4.18 -4.93
N ILE A 24 -12.86 -5.43 -4.90
CA ILE A 24 -12.02 -6.62 -4.96
C ILE A 24 -11.29 -6.70 -6.30
N ALA A 25 -12.00 -6.53 -7.43
CA ALA A 25 -11.40 -6.60 -8.75
C ALA A 25 -10.28 -5.56 -8.91
N ILE A 26 -10.56 -4.30 -8.57
CA ILE A 26 -9.57 -3.21 -8.61
C ILE A 26 -8.39 -3.51 -7.67
N GLY A 27 -8.66 -4.03 -6.47
CA GLY A 27 -7.62 -4.39 -5.52
C GLY A 27 -6.71 -5.51 -6.02
N ILE A 28 -7.26 -6.55 -6.65
CA ILE A 28 -6.45 -7.64 -7.22
C ILE A 28 -5.61 -7.15 -8.39
N THR A 29 -6.20 -6.38 -9.31
CA THR A 29 -5.46 -5.81 -10.45
C THR A 29 -4.34 -4.90 -9.95
N GLY A 30 -4.62 -3.94 -9.08
CA GLY A 30 -3.61 -3.03 -8.55
C GLY A 30 -2.51 -3.74 -7.76
N TYR A 31 -2.82 -4.84 -7.07
CA TYR A 31 -1.81 -5.66 -6.38
C TYR A 31 -0.84 -6.33 -7.36
N ASN A 32 -1.36 -6.87 -8.46
CA ASN A 32 -0.54 -7.53 -9.47
C ASN A 32 0.27 -6.52 -10.29
N ASP A 33 -0.36 -5.42 -10.73
CA ASP A 33 0.31 -4.36 -11.51
C ASP A 33 1.53 -3.83 -10.76
N VAL A 34 1.42 -3.58 -9.46
CA VAL A 34 2.56 -3.13 -8.63
C VAL A 34 3.69 -4.15 -8.64
N ARG A 35 3.40 -5.44 -8.49
CA ARG A 35 4.43 -6.49 -8.46
C ARG A 35 5.09 -6.68 -9.81
N ASP A 36 4.31 -6.63 -10.89
CA ASP A 36 4.82 -6.76 -12.25
C ASP A 36 5.76 -5.58 -12.58
N GLU A 37 5.38 -4.35 -12.23
CA GLU A 37 6.20 -3.16 -12.46
C GLU A 37 7.50 -3.17 -11.64
N ILE A 38 7.47 -3.67 -10.40
CA ILE A 38 8.68 -3.87 -9.59
C ILE A 38 9.58 -4.93 -10.25
N ALA A 39 9.03 -6.09 -10.62
CA ALA A 39 9.79 -7.21 -11.17
C ALA A 39 10.51 -6.85 -12.49
N VAL A 40 9.91 -5.99 -13.31
CA VAL A 40 10.54 -5.47 -14.56
C VAL A 40 11.82 -4.68 -14.28
N GLN A 41 12.00 -4.11 -13.09
CA GLN A 41 13.23 -3.37 -12.75
C GLN A 41 14.44 -4.30 -12.52
N GLN A 42 14.23 -5.62 -12.41
CA GLN A 42 15.29 -6.62 -12.21
C GLN A 42 16.26 -6.29 -11.06
N ILE A 43 15.71 -5.81 -9.94
CA ILE A 43 16.50 -5.45 -8.77
C ILE A 43 16.82 -6.73 -7.99
N VAL A 44 18.10 -6.91 -7.67
CA VAL A 44 18.60 -8.04 -6.89
C VAL A 44 19.34 -7.52 -5.66
N ALA A 45 19.05 -8.10 -4.51
CA ALA A 45 19.65 -7.73 -3.24
C ALA A 45 21.15 -8.07 -3.18
N GLY A 46 21.96 -7.12 -2.70
CA GLY A 46 23.41 -7.30 -2.52
C GLY A 46 23.79 -8.20 -1.34
N GLU A 47 25.09 -8.44 -1.15
CA GLU A 47 25.61 -9.33 -0.10
C GLU A 47 25.33 -8.84 1.33
N ASP A 48 25.15 -7.54 1.51
CA ASP A 48 24.88 -6.90 2.80
C ASP A 48 23.39 -6.74 3.12
N ALA A 49 22.50 -7.25 2.25
CA ALA A 49 21.07 -7.10 2.41
C ALA A 49 20.53 -7.65 3.73
N ALA A 50 21.02 -8.82 4.17
CA ALA A 50 20.59 -9.42 5.42
C ALA A 50 20.96 -8.57 6.64
N GLU A 51 22.15 -7.97 6.64
CA GLU A 51 22.61 -7.11 7.73
C GLU A 51 21.80 -5.80 7.76
N LEU A 52 21.71 -5.12 6.61
CA LEU A 52 21.11 -3.80 6.52
C LEU A 52 19.58 -3.81 6.71
N THR A 53 18.93 -4.94 6.45
CA THR A 53 17.47 -5.06 6.57
C THR A 53 17.00 -5.90 7.76
N ASN A 54 17.92 -6.28 8.67
CA ASN A 54 17.64 -7.19 9.78
C ASN A 54 16.99 -8.52 9.33
N GLY A 55 17.51 -9.08 8.24
CA GLY A 55 17.08 -10.37 7.68
C GLY A 55 15.78 -10.34 6.87
N ARG A 56 15.21 -9.15 6.59
CA ARG A 56 14.03 -9.02 5.73
C ARG A 56 14.32 -9.35 4.26
N LEU A 57 15.57 -9.19 3.83
CA LEU A 57 16.08 -9.60 2.52
C LEU A 57 17.30 -10.48 2.71
N GLN A 58 17.49 -11.42 1.79
CA GLN A 58 18.69 -12.23 1.67
C GLN A 58 19.53 -11.83 0.45
N PRO A 59 20.86 -12.07 0.47
CA PRO A 59 21.70 -11.88 -0.70
C PRO A 59 21.20 -12.65 -1.92
N GLY A 60 21.17 -12.00 -3.07
CA GLY A 60 20.71 -12.58 -4.33
C GLY A 60 19.18 -12.70 -4.46
N GLU A 61 18.41 -12.23 -3.48
CA GLU A 61 16.95 -12.21 -3.54
C GLU A 61 16.46 -11.17 -4.56
N GLU A 62 15.54 -11.58 -5.44
CA GLU A 62 14.88 -10.68 -6.38
C GLU A 62 13.84 -9.83 -5.63
N ILE A 63 13.84 -8.53 -5.90
CA ILE A 63 12.86 -7.62 -5.33
C ILE A 63 11.65 -7.61 -6.26
N THR A 64 10.54 -8.19 -5.80
CA THR A 64 9.32 -8.38 -6.61
C THR A 64 8.05 -7.94 -5.88
N THR A 65 8.14 -7.67 -4.59
CA THR A 65 7.02 -7.18 -3.78
C THR A 65 7.27 -5.79 -3.24
N GLY A 66 6.22 -5.06 -2.89
CA GLY A 66 6.32 -3.76 -2.24
C GLY A 66 7.02 -3.85 -0.87
N ALA A 67 6.87 -4.97 -0.14
CA ALA A 67 7.55 -5.16 1.15
C ALA A 67 9.08 -5.32 0.99
N GLU A 68 9.50 -6.05 -0.05
CA GLU A 68 10.90 -6.18 -0.46
C GLU A 68 11.42 -4.84 -0.99
N ALA A 69 10.65 -4.13 -1.83
CA ALA A 69 11.01 -2.81 -2.36
C ALA A 69 11.29 -1.80 -1.24
N ARG A 70 10.46 -1.79 -0.20
CA ARG A 70 10.71 -0.98 0.99
C ARG A 70 11.97 -1.41 1.74
N ALA A 71 12.24 -2.71 1.85
CA ALA A 71 13.48 -3.19 2.49
C ALA A 71 14.72 -2.78 1.67
N PHE A 72 14.62 -2.83 0.34
CA PHE A 72 15.67 -2.39 -0.56
C PHE A 72 15.90 -0.88 -0.48
N ALA A 73 14.84 -0.08 -0.28
CA ALA A 73 14.99 1.35 0.01
C ALA A 73 15.81 1.63 1.28
N ASP A 74 15.67 0.78 2.32
CA ASP A 74 16.48 0.88 3.54
C ASP A 74 17.98 0.62 3.24
N ILE A 75 18.29 -0.32 2.33
CA ILE A 75 19.66 -0.62 1.85
C ILE A 75 20.24 0.58 1.09
N MET A 76 19.47 1.12 0.13
CA MET A 76 19.89 2.25 -0.68
C MET A 76 20.23 3.49 0.17
N GLU A 77 19.41 3.75 1.19
CA GLU A 77 19.65 4.86 2.11
C GLU A 77 20.95 4.66 2.90
N ALA A 78 21.19 3.43 3.38
CA ALA A 78 22.42 3.09 4.09
C ALA A 78 23.67 3.26 3.22
N HIS A 79 23.62 2.83 1.96
CA HIS A 79 24.71 3.02 1.00
C HIS A 79 24.94 4.50 0.66
N THR A 80 23.87 5.27 0.49
CA THR A 80 23.97 6.70 0.22
C THR A 80 24.57 7.44 1.40
N LEU A 81 24.12 7.16 2.63
CA LEU A 81 24.72 7.72 3.84
C LEU A 81 26.20 7.35 3.97
N LYS A 82 26.58 6.12 3.66
CA LYS A 82 27.99 5.70 3.67
C LYS A 82 28.81 6.47 2.64
N ALA A 83 28.28 6.65 1.42
CA ALA A 83 28.95 7.38 0.35
C ALA A 83 29.10 8.88 0.66
N THR A 84 28.18 9.46 1.43
CA THR A 84 28.20 10.88 1.82
C THR A 84 28.78 11.14 3.21
N GLU A 85 29.45 10.16 3.81
CA GLU A 85 30.06 10.27 5.15
C GLU A 85 29.04 10.69 6.23
N GLY A 86 27.80 10.24 6.09
CA GLY A 86 26.68 10.53 6.99
C GLY A 86 25.93 11.82 6.67
N LYS A 87 26.38 12.63 5.71
CA LYS A 87 25.72 13.89 5.35
C LYS A 87 24.46 13.65 4.52
N ARG A 88 23.39 14.35 4.85
CA ARG A 88 22.13 14.43 4.08
C ARG A 88 22.22 15.52 3.00
N TYR A 89 21.28 15.51 2.07
CA TYR A 89 21.20 16.45 0.94
C TYR A 89 21.42 17.92 1.30
N ALA A 90 20.83 18.40 2.40
CA ALA A 90 20.90 19.80 2.83
C ALA A 90 22.22 20.18 3.51
N GLU A 91 23.01 19.18 3.93
CA GLU A 91 24.28 19.36 4.64
C GLU A 91 25.47 19.46 3.68
N MET A 92 25.22 19.31 2.38
CA MET A 92 26.22 19.41 1.33
C MET A 92 25.98 20.64 0.46
N GLY A 93 27.08 21.26 0.03
CA GLY A 93 27.08 22.35 -0.92
C GLY A 93 26.63 21.91 -2.31
N ARG A 94 26.02 22.82 -3.07
CA ARG A 94 25.59 22.55 -4.45
C ARG A 94 26.77 22.25 -5.40
N PHE A 95 27.92 22.85 -5.12
CA PHE A 95 29.11 22.82 -5.96
C PHE A 95 30.32 22.36 -5.17
N LEU A 96 31.40 22.08 -5.90
CA LEU A 96 32.72 21.83 -5.33
C LEU A 96 33.64 23.02 -5.61
N THR A 97 34.45 23.40 -4.62
CA THR A 97 35.56 24.34 -4.83
C THR A 97 36.67 23.70 -5.66
N ALA A 98 37.67 24.47 -6.10
CA ALA A 98 38.84 23.94 -6.81
C ALA A 98 39.60 22.88 -5.98
N ASP A 99 39.55 22.98 -4.65
CA ASP A 99 40.16 22.01 -3.72
C ASP A 99 39.24 20.82 -3.39
N GLY A 100 38.07 20.72 -4.04
CA GLY A 100 37.11 19.63 -3.82
C GLY A 100 36.25 19.75 -2.57
N LYS A 101 36.19 20.93 -1.93
CA LYS A 101 35.33 21.15 -0.75
C LYS A 101 33.91 21.54 -1.15
N ASP A 102 32.94 21.17 -0.32
CA ASP A 102 31.54 21.57 -0.49
C ASP A 102 31.37 23.09 -0.43
N THR A 103 30.67 23.69 -1.39
CA THR A 103 30.23 25.09 -1.34
C THR A 103 28.87 25.27 -2.02
N SER A 104 28.09 26.23 -1.52
CA SER A 104 26.88 26.70 -2.20
C SER A 104 27.08 28.05 -2.88
N ASP A 105 28.25 28.67 -2.71
CA ASP A 105 28.62 29.90 -3.40
C ASP A 105 29.19 29.56 -4.79
N GLU A 106 28.48 30.01 -5.82
CA GLU A 106 28.87 29.80 -7.21
C GLU A 106 30.17 30.51 -7.59
N ALA A 107 30.51 31.62 -6.92
CA ALA A 107 31.76 32.34 -7.15
C ALA A 107 32.97 31.56 -6.61
N LEU A 108 32.78 30.74 -5.57
CA LEU A 108 33.82 29.88 -4.98
C LEU A 108 33.91 28.50 -5.65
N ALA A 109 32.95 28.16 -6.51
CA ALA A 109 32.93 26.88 -7.21
C ALA A 109 34.05 26.77 -8.25
N ALA A 110 34.66 25.60 -8.35
CA ALA A 110 35.48 25.23 -9.50
C ALA A 110 34.68 25.39 -10.79
N LYS A 111 35.35 25.75 -11.88
CA LYS A 111 34.73 25.91 -13.20
C LYS A 111 35.19 24.83 -14.16
N THR A 112 34.25 24.27 -14.89
CA THR A 112 34.49 23.40 -16.05
C THR A 112 35.16 24.18 -17.18
N PRO A 113 35.73 23.52 -18.22
CA PRO A 113 36.29 24.21 -19.39
C PRO A 113 35.31 25.16 -20.08
N ASP A 114 34.00 24.86 -19.99
CA ASP A 114 32.92 25.69 -20.55
C ASP A 114 32.51 26.85 -19.61
N GLY A 115 33.21 27.06 -18.49
CA GLY A 115 32.93 28.11 -17.51
C GLY A 115 31.79 27.82 -16.53
N ARG A 116 31.16 26.63 -16.59
CA ARG A 116 30.07 26.25 -15.67
C ARG A 116 30.62 25.79 -14.30
N PRO A 117 29.94 26.08 -13.18
CA PRO A 117 30.30 25.53 -11.87
C PRO A 117 30.35 23.99 -11.88
N VAL A 118 31.32 23.40 -11.20
CA VAL A 118 31.39 21.96 -10.99
C VAL A 118 30.38 21.58 -9.90
N GLU A 119 29.41 20.73 -10.25
CA GLU A 119 28.38 20.26 -9.33
C GLU A 119 28.90 19.24 -8.33
N ASN A 120 28.28 19.19 -7.16
CA ASN A 120 28.55 18.19 -6.14
C ASN A 120 27.82 16.88 -6.46
N GLY A 121 28.55 15.90 -7.00
CA GLY A 121 28.02 14.58 -7.34
C GLY A 121 27.42 13.83 -6.16
N LEU A 122 27.95 13.98 -4.93
CA LEU A 122 27.42 13.35 -3.73
C LEU A 122 26.06 13.95 -3.32
N ARG A 123 25.90 15.27 -3.49
CA ARG A 123 24.61 15.93 -3.31
C ARG A 123 23.60 15.51 -4.38
N ASN A 124 24.04 15.38 -5.62
CA ASN A 124 23.18 14.92 -6.72
C ASN A 124 22.74 13.45 -6.52
N MET A 125 23.62 12.60 -5.97
CA MET A 125 23.28 11.22 -5.60
C MET A 125 22.06 11.16 -4.66
N TRP A 126 21.96 12.07 -3.68
CA TRP A 126 20.78 12.15 -2.82
C TRP A 126 19.48 12.48 -3.55
N VAL A 127 19.54 13.22 -4.67
CA VAL A 127 18.35 13.50 -5.49
C VAL A 127 17.85 12.22 -6.13
N THR A 128 18.76 11.46 -6.75
CA THR A 128 18.46 10.16 -7.36
C THR A 128 17.98 9.15 -6.32
N GLU A 129 18.66 9.09 -5.17
CA GLU A 129 18.30 8.26 -4.04
C GLU A 129 16.87 8.54 -3.55
N THR A 130 16.56 9.82 -3.31
CA THR A 130 15.23 10.23 -2.84
C THR A 130 14.15 9.88 -3.86
N ALA A 131 14.42 10.05 -5.14
CA ALA A 131 13.48 9.70 -6.20
C ALA A 131 13.20 8.19 -6.23
N LEU A 132 14.25 7.36 -6.20
CA LEU A 132 14.14 5.90 -6.25
C LEU A 132 13.46 5.35 -4.99
N THR A 133 13.90 5.79 -3.80
CA THR A 133 13.29 5.36 -2.53
C THR A 133 11.85 5.84 -2.38
N THR A 134 11.49 7.00 -2.92
CA THR A 134 10.09 7.44 -2.97
C THR A 134 9.25 6.49 -3.84
N ALA A 135 9.76 6.09 -5.01
CA ALA A 135 9.07 5.13 -5.87
C ALA A 135 8.89 3.78 -5.17
N LEU A 136 9.95 3.22 -4.58
CA LEU A 136 9.91 1.94 -3.85
C LEU A 136 8.93 1.97 -2.65
N ASN A 137 8.95 3.04 -1.86
CA ASN A 137 8.00 3.22 -0.75
C ASN A 137 6.56 3.44 -1.24
N THR A 138 6.38 4.08 -2.40
CA THR A 138 5.06 4.23 -3.03
C THR A 138 4.52 2.89 -3.49
N SER A 139 5.37 2.01 -4.04
CA SER A 139 4.98 0.64 -4.39
C SER A 139 4.54 -0.15 -3.17
N PHE A 140 5.27 -0.06 -2.04
CA PHE A 140 4.83 -0.64 -0.77
C PHE A 140 3.45 -0.13 -0.34
N PHE A 141 3.26 1.18 -0.38
CA PHE A 141 1.99 1.80 -0.02
C PHE A 141 0.85 1.33 -0.94
N ALA A 142 1.07 1.32 -2.25
CA ALA A 142 0.09 0.87 -3.24
C ALA A 142 -0.33 -0.59 -3.01
N GLU A 143 0.62 -1.49 -2.74
CA GLU A 143 0.31 -2.89 -2.41
C GLU A 143 -0.55 -3.00 -1.14
N ARG A 144 -0.28 -2.19 -0.11
CA ARG A 144 -1.09 -2.15 1.13
C ARG A 144 -2.50 -1.59 0.87
N VAL A 145 -2.63 -0.58 0.02
CA VAL A 145 -3.93 -0.02 -0.39
C VAL A 145 -4.73 -1.05 -1.19
N ALA A 146 -4.07 -1.79 -2.08
CA ALA A 146 -4.68 -2.86 -2.86
C ALA A 146 -5.25 -3.96 -1.95
N LEU A 147 -4.45 -4.45 -0.99
CA LEU A 147 -4.91 -5.41 0.02
C LEU A 147 -6.09 -4.87 0.85
N PHE A 148 -6.02 -3.60 1.27
CA PHE A 148 -7.13 -2.95 1.97
C PHE A 148 -8.40 -2.92 1.13
N SER A 149 -8.30 -2.57 -0.17
CA SER A 149 -9.43 -2.58 -1.09
C SER A 149 -10.09 -3.96 -1.20
N ILE A 150 -9.29 -5.03 -1.24
CA ILE A 150 -9.79 -6.42 -1.26
C ILE A 150 -10.55 -6.73 0.04
N VAL A 151 -9.98 -6.43 1.20
CA VAL A 151 -10.61 -6.68 2.51
C VAL A 151 -11.91 -5.89 2.66
N MET A 152 -11.89 -4.62 2.28
CA MET A 152 -13.09 -3.77 2.31
C MET A 152 -14.16 -4.25 1.34
N GLY A 153 -13.78 -4.66 0.14
CA GLY A 153 -14.71 -5.23 -0.83
C GLY A 153 -15.36 -6.53 -0.32
N ALA A 154 -14.60 -7.40 0.35
CA ALA A 154 -15.13 -8.59 1.00
C ALA A 154 -16.14 -8.23 2.11
N ALA A 155 -15.85 -7.22 2.93
CA ALA A 155 -16.77 -6.73 3.96
C ALA A 155 -18.08 -6.17 3.37
N LEU A 156 -17.99 -5.43 2.25
CA LEU A 156 -19.14 -4.92 1.51
C LEU A 156 -19.98 -6.05 0.91
N LEU A 157 -19.35 -7.07 0.33
CA LEU A 157 -20.05 -8.26 -0.16
C LEU A 157 -20.83 -8.97 0.97
N LEU A 158 -20.17 -9.24 2.10
CA LEU A 158 -20.80 -9.91 3.24
C LEU A 158 -21.97 -9.09 3.81
N THR A 159 -21.81 -7.77 3.89
CA THR A 159 -22.86 -6.86 4.37
C THR A 159 -24.01 -6.79 3.38
N GLY A 160 -23.72 -6.67 2.09
CA GLY A 160 -24.71 -6.66 1.02
C GLY A 160 -25.53 -7.95 0.96
N ILE A 161 -24.87 -9.11 1.06
CA ILE A 161 -25.52 -10.42 1.14
C ILE A 161 -26.34 -10.53 2.43
N GLY A 162 -25.80 -10.09 3.57
CA GLY A 162 -26.52 -10.07 4.85
C GLY A 162 -27.82 -9.27 4.78
N PHE A 163 -27.78 -8.07 4.21
CA PHE A 163 -28.99 -7.26 4.00
C PHE A 163 -29.96 -7.91 3.01
N PHE A 164 -29.47 -8.58 1.97
CA PHE A 164 -30.32 -9.34 1.06
C PHE A 164 -31.12 -10.41 1.81
N VAL A 165 -30.44 -11.23 2.60
CA VAL A 165 -31.05 -12.32 3.37
C VAL A 165 -32.06 -11.77 4.38
N LEU A 166 -31.71 -10.71 5.11
CA LEU A 166 -32.60 -10.09 6.10
C LEU A 166 -33.85 -9.46 5.46
N THR A 167 -33.71 -8.82 4.29
CA THR A 167 -34.86 -8.23 3.60
C THR A 167 -35.80 -9.28 3.03
N LEU A 168 -35.27 -10.34 2.41
CA LEU A 168 -36.07 -11.44 1.87
C LEU A 168 -36.73 -12.28 2.97
N GLY A 169 -35.97 -12.68 3.99
CA GLY A 169 -36.45 -13.54 5.07
C GLY A 169 -37.33 -12.82 6.08
N GLY A 170 -36.97 -11.59 6.46
CA GLY A 170 -37.69 -10.83 7.49
C GLY A 170 -38.75 -9.88 6.94
N ALA A 171 -38.36 -8.95 6.08
CA ALA A 171 -39.25 -7.85 5.66
C ALA A 171 -40.32 -8.29 4.63
N LEU A 172 -39.91 -9.14 3.69
CA LEU A 172 -40.77 -9.69 2.63
C LEU A 172 -41.43 -11.03 3.02
N GLY A 173 -40.87 -11.76 3.99
CA GLY A 173 -41.44 -13.01 4.50
C GLY A 173 -41.38 -14.19 3.52
N TYR A 174 -40.46 -14.16 2.55
CA TYR A 174 -40.28 -15.24 1.57
C TYR A 174 -39.66 -16.52 2.17
N VAL A 175 -39.01 -16.40 3.33
CA VAL A 175 -38.44 -17.54 4.07
C VAL A 175 -39.36 -17.84 5.26
N ALA A 176 -40.09 -18.96 5.20
CA ALA A 176 -40.95 -19.39 6.30
C ALA A 176 -40.10 -19.95 7.45
N LEU A 177 -39.75 -19.10 8.42
CA LEU A 177 -39.21 -19.58 9.69
C LEU A 177 -40.30 -20.40 10.41
N PRO A 178 -40.00 -21.63 10.88
CA PRO A 178 -40.97 -22.42 11.62
C PRO A 178 -41.39 -21.64 12.87
N LYS A 179 -42.69 -21.32 12.96
CA LYS A 179 -43.24 -20.66 14.15
C LYS A 179 -42.99 -21.57 15.34
N LEU A 180 -42.19 -21.12 16.31
CA LEU A 180 -42.11 -21.77 17.61
C LEU A 180 -43.53 -21.82 18.19
N ARG A 181 -44.11 -23.02 18.22
CA ARG A 181 -45.42 -23.28 18.80
C ARG A 181 -45.29 -23.04 20.29
N LYS A 182 -45.85 -21.94 20.79
CA LYS A 182 -46.04 -21.76 22.24
C LYS A 182 -46.90 -22.93 22.72
N GLN A 183 -46.34 -23.79 23.56
CA GLN A 183 -47.12 -24.79 24.28
C GLN A 183 -48.16 -24.04 25.13
N PRO A 184 -49.46 -24.39 25.05
CA PRO A 184 -50.43 -23.84 25.96
C PRO A 184 -50.04 -24.30 27.37
N ALA A 185 -49.95 -23.35 28.31
CA ALA A 185 -49.81 -23.67 29.72
C ALA A 185 -51.02 -24.52 30.11
N THR A 186 -50.79 -25.80 30.42
CA THR A 186 -51.80 -26.67 31.01
C THR A 186 -52.17 -26.07 32.36
N ALA A 187 -53.36 -25.47 32.45
CA ALA A 187 -53.94 -25.12 33.73
C ALA A 187 -54.14 -26.41 34.52
N SER A 188 -53.34 -26.57 35.58
CA SER A 188 -53.54 -27.60 36.58
C SER A 188 -54.88 -27.35 37.27
N ALA A 189 -55.91 -28.10 36.90
CA ALA A 189 -57.16 -28.12 37.65
C ALA A 189 -56.93 -28.88 38.95
N ALA A 190 -56.82 -28.13 40.05
CA ALA A 190 -56.96 -28.64 41.40
C ALA A 190 -58.43 -28.53 41.81
N THR A 191 -59.13 -29.66 41.89
CA THR A 191 -60.08 -30.12 42.94
C THR A 191 -60.83 -31.34 42.43
#